data_AF-A0A852T942-F1
#
_entry.id   AF-A0A852T942-F1
#
_cell.length_a   1.000
_cell.length_b   1.000
_cell.length_c   1.000
_cell.angle_alpha   90.00
_cell.angle_beta   90.00
_cell.angle_gamma   90.00
#
_symmetry.space_group_name_H-M   'P 1'
#
loop_
_entity.id
_entity.type
_entity.pdbx_description
1 polymer ?
#
loop_
_entity_poly.entity_id
_entity_poly.type
_entity_poly.pdbx_seq_one_letter_code
_entity_poly.pdbx_strand_id
1 'polypeptide(L)'
;MVTAVVIPIICLYFYWITRKEMKLNDSKWLAAAEVSKEAVLTGEIRSFNREKQRFYYHRYILVYEITLQTETKLIKAKKIIPLTNNFELDNFSIGEVIRIYGSWEGNHFHFNEYEIVIND
;
A
#
# COMPACT_ATOMS: atom_id res chain seq x y z
N MET A 1 22.46 43.78 11.12
CA MET A 1 22.86 43.49 9.73
C MET A 1 23.01 41.99 9.48
N VAL A 2 23.73 41.23 10.32
CA VAL A 2 23.95 39.77 10.16
C VAL A 2 22.66 38.94 10.13
N THR A 3 21.70 39.24 11.01
CA THR A 3 20.40 38.54 11.07
C THR A 3 19.57 38.69 9.78
N ALA A 4 19.67 39.82 9.09
CA ALA A 4 18.95 40.07 7.85
C ALA A 4 19.46 39.23 6.66
N VAL A 5 20.68 38.70 6.75
CA VAL A 5 21.26 37.81 5.74
C VAL A 5 21.08 36.34 6.13
N VAL A 6 21.20 36.03 7.42
CA VAL A 6 21.09 34.66 7.95
C VAL A 6 19.67 34.10 7.78
N ILE A 7 18.63 34.89 8.05
CA ILE A 7 17.23 34.44 7.94
C ILE A 7 16.89 33.99 6.50
N PRO A 8 17.14 34.79 5.45
CA PRO A 8 16.90 34.37 4.07
C PRO A 8 17.62 33.09 3.67
N ILE A 9 18.88 32.92 4.08
CA ILE A 9 19.68 31.72 3.77
C ILE A 9 19.08 30.49 4.43
N ILE A 10 18.68 30.59 5.70
CA ILE A 10 18.02 29.50 6.43
C ILE A 10 16.68 29.15 5.77
N CYS A 11 15.87 30.14 5.39
CA CYS A 11 14.61 29.92 4.69
C CYS A 11 14.81 29.20 3.34
N LEU A 12 15.84 29.58 2.57
CA LEU A 12 16.18 28.90 1.30
C LEU A 12 16.63 27.46 1.53
N TYR A 13 17.42 27.20 2.57
CA TYR A 13 17.87 25.86 2.93
C TYR A 13 16.69 24.94 3.27
N PHE A 14 15.80 25.38 4.17
CA PHE A 14 14.59 24.62 4.51
C PHE A 14 13.66 24.45 3.31
N TYR A 15 13.50 25.48 2.48
CA TYR A 15 12.71 25.38 1.26
C TYR A 15 13.22 24.25 0.35
N TRP A 16 14.55 24.14 0.18
CA TRP A 16 15.13 23.09 -0.67
C TRP A 16 14.96 21.69 -0.08
N ILE A 17 15.16 21.53 1.23
CA ILE A 17 14.92 20.27 1.94
C ILE A 17 13.47 19.83 1.81
N THR A 18 12.52 20.70 2.18
CA THR A 18 11.09 20.39 2.14
C THR A 18 10.67 20.00 0.73
N ARG A 19 11.17 20.69 -0.30
CA ARG A 19 10.87 20.36 -1.70
C ARG A 19 11.41 18.98 -2.09
N LYS A 20 12.58 18.58 -1.61
CA LYS A 20 13.16 17.25 -1.85
C LYS A 20 12.35 16.16 -1.13
N GLU A 21 11.99 16.39 0.13
CA GLU A 21 11.18 15.46 0.92
C GLU A 21 9.79 15.25 0.32
N MET A 22 9.13 16.31 -0.13
CA MET A 22 7.83 16.21 -0.80
C MET A 22 7.88 15.29 -2.02
N LYS A 23 8.88 15.46 -2.90
CA LYS A 23 9.05 14.60 -4.09
C LYS A 23 9.32 13.14 -3.71
N LEU A 24 10.15 12.93 -2.69
CA LEU A 24 10.48 11.58 -2.23
C LEU A 24 9.26 10.87 -1.65
N ASN A 25 8.48 11.55 -0.81
CA ASN A 25 7.24 10.98 -0.28
C ASN A 25 6.19 10.75 -1.36
N ASP A 26 6.15 11.59 -2.40
CA ASP A 26 5.28 11.37 -3.56
C ASP A 26 5.65 10.09 -4.31
N SER A 27 6.94 9.89 -4.57
CA SER A 27 7.43 8.65 -5.21
C SER A 27 7.14 7.41 -4.36
N LYS A 28 7.35 7.49 -3.04
CA LYS A 28 7.04 6.38 -2.11
C LYS A 28 5.55 6.09 -2.03
N TRP A 29 4.72 7.14 -2.12
CA TRP A 29 3.28 7.00 -2.11
C TRP A 29 2.80 6.24 -3.35
N LEU A 30 3.32 6.57 -4.53
CA LEU A 30 3.00 5.84 -5.76
C LEU A 30 3.54 4.40 -5.74
N ALA A 31 4.77 4.22 -5.27
CA ALA A 31 5.41 2.90 -5.14
C ALA A 31 4.76 2.01 -4.07
N ALA A 32 3.86 2.52 -3.23
CA ALA A 32 3.20 1.72 -2.20
C ALA A 32 2.27 0.63 -2.77
N ALA A 33 1.84 0.75 -4.05
CA ALA A 33 1.14 -0.32 -4.77
C ALA A 33 2.07 -1.32 -5.45
N GLU A 34 3.36 -1.00 -5.57
CA GLU A 34 4.32 -1.88 -6.24
C GLU A 34 4.73 -2.98 -5.27
N VAL A 35 4.50 -4.23 -5.68
CA VAL A 35 4.83 -5.43 -4.91
C VAL A 35 5.55 -6.41 -5.82
N SER A 36 6.68 -6.93 -5.34
CA SER A 36 7.41 -8.00 -6.01
C SER A 36 6.63 -9.32 -5.95
N LYS A 37 6.39 -9.94 -7.11
CA LYS A 37 5.65 -11.21 -7.22
C LYS A 37 6.56 -12.42 -6.98
N GLU A 38 7.07 -12.54 -5.77
CA GLU A 38 8.04 -13.59 -5.41
C GLU A 38 7.37 -14.92 -5.04
N ALA A 39 6.14 -14.86 -4.56
CA ALA A 39 5.38 -15.99 -4.07
C ALA A 39 3.90 -15.91 -4.47
N VAL A 40 3.24 -17.06 -4.42
CA VAL A 40 1.83 -17.21 -4.75
C VAL A 40 1.14 -17.94 -3.61
N LEU A 41 -0.03 -17.44 -3.19
CA LEU A 41 -0.88 -18.11 -2.21
C LEU A 41 -2.27 -18.33 -2.80
N THR A 42 -2.90 -19.43 -2.45
CA THR A 42 -4.30 -19.72 -2.82
C THR A 42 -5.06 -20.10 -1.57
N GLY A 43 -6.25 -19.52 -1.38
CA GLY A 43 -7.07 -19.78 -0.20
C GLY A 43 -8.43 -19.11 -0.26
N GLU A 44 -9.30 -19.52 0.66
CA GLU A 44 -10.65 -18.98 0.82
C GLU A 44 -10.61 -17.70 1.69
N ILE A 45 -11.32 -16.66 1.26
CA ILE A 45 -11.47 -15.43 2.05
C ILE A 45 -12.37 -15.70 3.25
N ARG A 46 -11.80 -15.66 4.46
CA ARG A 46 -12.56 -15.78 5.72
C ARG A 46 -13.06 -14.44 6.23
N SER A 47 -12.25 -13.41 6.06
CA SER A 47 -12.62 -12.05 6.46
C SER A 47 -11.90 -11.06 5.57
N PHE A 48 -12.54 -9.92 5.35
CA PHE A 48 -11.97 -8.81 4.63
C PHE A 48 -12.33 -7.50 5.34
N ASN A 49 -11.34 -6.63 5.49
CA ASN A 49 -11.51 -5.27 5.96
C ASN A 49 -10.85 -4.30 4.99
N ARG A 50 -11.45 -3.12 4.84
CA ARG A 50 -10.97 -2.04 3.99
C ARG A 50 -10.88 -0.77 4.81
N GLU A 51 -9.69 -0.19 4.87
CA GLU A 51 -9.43 1.02 5.62
C GLU A 51 -8.73 2.06 4.77
N LYS A 52 -9.20 3.32 4.84
CA LYS A 52 -8.49 4.46 4.29
C LYS A 52 -7.52 5.00 5.34
N GLN A 53 -6.23 4.96 5.03
CA GLN A 53 -5.17 5.43 5.91
C GLN A 53 -4.47 6.66 5.32
N ARG A 54 -4.01 7.57 6.19
CA ARG A 54 -3.22 8.74 5.78
C ARG A 54 -1.77 8.32 5.57
N PHE A 55 -1.21 8.61 4.40
CA PHE A 55 0.18 8.29 4.07
C PHE A 55 1.11 9.46 4.39
N TYR A 56 0.86 10.65 3.81
CA TYR A 56 1.67 11.84 4.03
C TYR A 56 0.90 13.11 3.65
N TYR A 57 0.70 14.04 4.59
CA TYR A 57 -0.14 15.23 4.41
C TYR A 57 -1.51 14.91 3.77
N HIS A 58 -1.73 15.32 2.52
CA HIS A 58 -2.97 15.12 1.77
C HIS A 58 -2.94 13.85 0.90
N ARG A 59 -1.89 13.02 1.01
CA ARG A 59 -1.78 11.72 0.36
C ARG A 59 -2.40 10.64 1.25
N TYR A 60 -3.25 9.82 0.66
CA TYR A 60 -3.95 8.73 1.33
C TYR A 60 -3.72 7.42 0.58
N ILE A 61 -3.76 6.33 1.32
CA ILE A 61 -3.74 4.97 0.80
C ILE A 61 -5.00 4.25 1.25
N LEU A 62 -5.45 3.31 0.45
CA LEU A 62 -6.50 2.37 0.77
C LEU A 62 -5.84 1.03 1.07
N VAL A 63 -6.10 0.50 2.25
CA VAL A 63 -5.52 -0.76 2.72
C VAL A 63 -6.62 -1.80 2.78
N TYR A 64 -6.40 -2.90 2.06
CA TYR A 64 -7.20 -4.10 2.11
C TYR A 64 -6.49 -5.11 3.00
N GLU A 65 -7.14 -5.52 4.08
CA GLU A 65 -6.66 -6.60 4.94
C GLU A 65 -7.57 -7.81 4.75
N ILE A 66 -7.02 -8.89 4.23
CA ILE A 66 -7.74 -10.12 3.92
C ILE A 66 -7.15 -11.23 4.77
N THR A 67 -8.01 -11.98 5.44
CA THR A 67 -7.60 -13.23 6.09
C THR A 67 -7.96 -14.38 5.17
N LEU A 68 -6.93 -15.06 4.65
CA LEU A 68 -7.06 -16.22 3.79
C LEU A 68 -6.92 -17.51 4.61
N GLN A 69 -7.91 -18.39 4.50
CA GLN A 69 -7.78 -19.77 4.93
C GLN A 69 -7.13 -20.56 3.80
N THR A 70 -5.87 -20.94 4.02
CA THR A 70 -5.21 -21.97 3.22
C THR A 70 -5.51 -23.35 3.80
N GLU A 71 -5.09 -24.42 3.13
CA GLU A 71 -5.30 -25.80 3.59
C GLU A 71 -4.75 -26.04 5.01
N THR A 72 -3.66 -25.36 5.38
CA THR A 72 -2.93 -25.64 6.63
C THR A 72 -3.04 -24.54 7.68
N LYS A 73 -3.28 -23.29 7.28
CA LYS A 73 -3.27 -22.14 8.20
C LYS A 73 -4.07 -20.94 7.70
N LEU A 74 -4.40 -20.06 8.65
CA LEU A 74 -4.89 -18.72 8.36
C LEU A 74 -3.70 -17.78 8.09
N ILE A 75 -3.75 -17.06 6.96
CA ILE A 75 -2.74 -16.09 6.55
C ILE A 75 -3.39 -14.72 6.44
N LYS A 76 -2.71 -13.69 6.96
CA LYS A 76 -3.11 -12.30 6.72
C LYS A 76 -2.42 -11.80 5.47
N ALA A 77 -3.21 -11.44 4.47
CA ALA A 77 -2.77 -10.81 3.26
C ALA A 77 -3.17 -9.33 3.27
N LYS A 78 -2.34 -8.47 2.69
CA LYS A 78 -2.54 -7.03 2.63
C LYS A 78 -2.38 -6.58 1.19
N LYS A 79 -3.26 -5.70 0.71
CA LYS A 79 -3.07 -4.95 -0.55
C LYS A 79 -3.17 -3.47 -0.25
N ILE A 80 -2.27 -2.68 -0.82
CA ILE A 80 -2.20 -1.23 -0.61
C ILE A 80 -2.41 -0.54 -1.96
N ILE A 81 -3.35 0.39 -2.01
CA ILE A 81 -3.68 1.15 -3.22
C ILE A 81 -3.56 2.65 -2.89
N PRO A 82 -2.64 3.38 -3.54
CA PRO A 82 -2.59 4.83 -3.49
C PRO A 82 -3.89 5.45 -4.03
N LEU A 83 -4.53 6.33 -3.26
CA LEU A 83 -5.75 7.02 -3.69
C LEU A 83 -5.41 8.14 -4.68
N THR A 84 -5.17 7.75 -5.93
CA THR A 84 -5.04 8.66 -7.08
C THR A 84 -6.42 8.96 -7.68
N ASN A 85 -6.51 9.73 -8.77
CA ASN A 85 -7.80 10.00 -9.41
C ASN A 85 -8.39 8.79 -10.15
N ASN A 86 -7.55 7.81 -10.51
CA ASN A 86 -7.92 6.63 -11.31
C ASN A 86 -7.80 5.33 -10.50
N PHE A 87 -8.01 5.37 -9.19
CA PHE A 87 -7.94 4.15 -8.38
C PHE A 87 -9.15 3.25 -8.66
N GLU A 88 -8.90 1.95 -8.75
CA GLU A 88 -9.94 0.95 -8.85
C GLU A 88 -10.22 0.36 -7.46
N LEU A 89 -11.50 0.07 -7.21
CA LEU A 89 -11.92 -0.60 -6.00
C LEU A 89 -12.07 -2.08 -6.28
N ASP A 90 -11.23 -2.88 -5.63
CA ASP A 90 -11.44 -4.32 -5.60
C ASP A 90 -12.66 -4.63 -4.72
N ASN A 91 -13.50 -5.54 -5.20
CA ASN A 91 -14.59 -6.13 -4.44
C ASN A 91 -14.19 -7.57 -4.10
N PHE A 92 -14.12 -7.87 -2.81
CA PHE A 92 -13.86 -9.20 -2.28
C PHE A 92 -15.10 -9.69 -1.53
N SER A 93 -15.47 -10.93 -1.73
CA SER A 93 -16.56 -11.57 -0.99
C SER A 93 -16.03 -12.67 -0.07
N ILE A 94 -16.61 -12.78 1.12
CA ILE A 94 -16.30 -13.87 2.04
C ILE A 94 -16.75 -15.19 1.41
N GLY A 95 -15.89 -16.21 1.47
CA GLY A 95 -16.11 -17.52 0.86
C GLY A 95 -15.52 -17.67 -0.55
N GLU A 96 -15.06 -16.59 -1.19
CA GLU A 96 -14.36 -16.68 -2.48
C GLU A 96 -12.98 -17.33 -2.31
N VAL A 97 -12.63 -18.23 -3.23
CA VAL A 97 -11.27 -18.77 -3.32
C VAL A 97 -10.48 -17.90 -4.29
N ILE A 98 -9.44 -17.26 -3.77
CA ILE A 98 -8.58 -16.40 -4.57
C ILE A 98 -7.15 -16.91 -4.58
N ARG A 99 -6.46 -16.68 -5.70
CA ARG A 99 -5.02 -16.82 -5.83
C ARG A 99 -4.40 -15.42 -5.84
N ILE A 100 -3.47 -15.15 -4.95
CA ILE A 100 -2.80 -13.86 -4.81
C ILE A 100 -1.30 -13.96 -5.11
N TYR A 101 -0.75 -12.91 -5.71
CA TYR A 101 0.64 -12.83 -6.15
C TYR A 101 1.35 -11.67 -5.46
N GLY A 102 2.46 -11.96 -4.78
CA GLY A 102 3.14 -10.96 -3.96
C GLY A 102 4.34 -11.50 -3.18
N SER A 103 4.69 -10.83 -2.08
CA SER A 103 5.85 -11.15 -1.26
C SER A 103 5.54 -11.05 0.23
N TRP A 104 6.36 -11.73 1.04
CA TRP A 104 6.23 -11.66 2.50
C TRP A 104 6.87 -10.38 3.04
N GLU A 105 6.10 -9.60 3.78
CA GLU A 105 6.58 -8.45 4.55
C GLU A 105 6.38 -8.73 6.04
N GLY A 106 7.38 -9.36 6.64
CA GLY A 106 7.31 -9.81 8.03
C GLY A 106 6.26 -10.91 8.21
N ASN A 107 5.17 -10.61 8.93
CA ASN A 107 4.10 -11.57 9.25
C ASN A 107 2.86 -11.46 8.33
N HIS A 108 2.89 -10.56 7.35
CA HIS A 108 1.78 -10.37 6.42
C HIS A 108 2.26 -10.62 5.00
N PHE A 109 1.37 -11.15 4.17
CA PHE A 109 1.63 -11.32 2.75
C PHE A 109 1.15 -10.08 2.01
N HIS A 110 2.08 -9.27 1.50
CA HIS A 110 1.73 -8.11 0.68
C HIS A 110 1.50 -8.59 -0.75
N PHE A 111 0.38 -8.25 -1.35
CA PHE A 111 0.04 -8.61 -2.73
C PHE A 111 -0.52 -7.41 -3.49
N ASN A 112 -0.39 -7.46 -4.81
CA ASN A 112 -0.96 -6.45 -5.71
C ASN A 112 -1.99 -7.07 -6.66
N GLU A 113 -1.68 -8.25 -7.19
CA GLU A 113 -2.54 -8.95 -8.14
C GLU A 113 -3.21 -10.16 -7.51
N TYR A 114 -4.42 -10.44 -7.98
CA TYR A 114 -5.19 -11.59 -7.56
C TYR A 114 -6.05 -12.11 -8.72
N GLU A 115 -6.38 -13.39 -8.65
CA GLU A 115 -7.27 -14.10 -9.57
C GLU A 115 -8.32 -14.86 -8.76
N ILE A 116 -9.57 -14.81 -9.19
CA ILE A 116 -10.64 -15.62 -8.60
C ILE A 116 -10.54 -17.03 -9.20
N VAL A 117 -10.43 -18.03 -8.33
CA VAL A 117 -10.41 -19.44 -8.74
C VAL A 117 -11.85 -19.92 -8.78
N ILE A 118 -12.43 -19.96 -9.98
CA ILE A 118 -13.74 -20.59 -10.20
C ILE A 118 -13.47 -22.10 -10.33
N ASN A 119 -13.98 -22.88 -9.38
CA ASN A 119 -14.06 -24.33 -9.55
C ASN A 119 -15.29 -24.63 -10.42
N ASP A 120 -15.08 -25.08 -11.66
CA ASP A 120 -16.11 -25.69 -12.52
C ASP A 120 -16.58 -27.05 -11.95
#